data_AF-A0AAD7HTY2-F1
#
_entry.id   AF-A0AAD7HTY2-F1
#
_cell.length_a   1.000
_cell.length_b   1.000
_cell.length_c   1.000
_cell.angle_alpha   90.00
_cell.angle_beta   90.00
_cell.angle_gamma   90.00
#
_symmetry.space_group_name_H-M   'P 1'
#
loop_
_entity.id
_entity.type
_entity.pdbx_description
1 polymer ?
#
loop_
_entity_poly.entity_id
_entity_poly.type
_entity_poly.pdbx_seq_one_letter_code
_entity_poly.pdbx_strand_id
1 'polypeptide(L)'
;PLEDIAPHIHRYWKQCKDDKAILHLLNEYHIDKTKYGLGLTRFRQIRESLGLYRTRSQHHNINSIRLALLRLRAQYPKAGAREIVSILFHEENMSVSGNIVTKYFSVFEPELVKERHKNCLRRKRFWAAGVNDIWAVDQHDKRKYKFGSAPHTGIDPFIGFTHWLKIWWTNSNPRLVLSYYLDEVEEQGYGPLVSQSDPGTENFGLANGHTLIRHFHDPSLRGTLQHRWMREKKNVMPEISWSQLRHRFTPGFEDILDIGVNNGWYDPDILLEALVFRWVFIPWLQKKLDSYRERVNNTAKRADRNKVLPHGVPNDMAEHPGDYGVLDFKIKVEQEAIDMVRALYAPPDDEVFQLVPPDFHAIITQMYAEIGQPAVTRESCWNIDLQLLGKFRILDNLYNIPQDMDAEWGFALTMARKEHAKDIELIPNLQPLRRNWT
;
A
#
# COMPACT_ATOMS: atom_id res chain seq x y z
N PRO A 1 3.57 -42.37 -38.53
CA PRO A 1 3.92 -41.42 -37.47
C PRO A 1 2.93 -40.26 -37.25
N LEU A 2 1.98 -39.96 -38.17
CA LEU A 2 1.05 -38.83 -37.97
C LEU A 2 0.16 -39.02 -36.73
N GLU A 3 -0.36 -40.23 -36.55
CA GLU A 3 -1.17 -40.61 -35.38
C GLU A 3 -0.37 -40.47 -34.07
N ASP A 4 0.93 -40.80 -34.09
CA ASP A 4 1.81 -40.71 -32.93
C ASP A 4 2.15 -39.26 -32.55
N ILE A 5 2.33 -38.37 -33.54
CA ILE A 5 2.73 -36.97 -33.28
C ILE A 5 1.54 -36.02 -33.10
N ALA A 6 0.35 -36.36 -33.60
CA ALA A 6 -0.83 -35.49 -33.55
C ALA A 6 -1.21 -35.04 -32.12
N PRO A 7 -1.25 -35.92 -31.09
CA PRO A 7 -1.52 -35.50 -29.71
C PRO A 7 -0.50 -34.47 -29.18
N HIS A 8 0.78 -34.63 -29.55
CA HIS A 8 1.84 -33.70 -29.18
C HIS A 8 1.71 -32.35 -29.91
N ILE A 9 1.29 -32.36 -31.18
CA ILE A 9 0.97 -31.15 -31.94
C ILE A 9 -0.16 -30.39 -31.24
N HIS A 10 -1.27 -31.05 -30.89
CA HIS A 10 -2.38 -30.43 -30.17
C HIS A 10 -1.94 -29.85 -28.81
N ARG A 11 -1.11 -30.59 -28.06
CA ARG A 11 -0.55 -30.13 -26.78
C ARG A 11 0.25 -28.84 -26.95
N TYR A 12 1.20 -28.82 -27.87
CA TYR A 12 2.07 -27.65 -28.06
C TYR A 12 1.33 -26.47 -28.71
N TRP A 13 0.32 -26.76 -29.54
CA TRP A 13 -0.60 -25.75 -30.06
C TRP A 13 -1.40 -25.08 -28.94
N LYS A 14 -1.97 -25.86 -28.02
CA LYS A 14 -2.67 -25.34 -26.83
C LYS A 14 -1.76 -24.51 -25.93
N GLN A 15 -0.44 -24.70 -26.00
CA GLN A 15 0.55 -23.85 -25.31
C GLN A 15 0.91 -22.57 -26.09
N CYS A 16 0.21 -22.27 -27.19
CA CYS A 16 0.41 -21.09 -28.03
C CYS A 16 1.83 -20.98 -28.62
N LYS A 17 2.58 -22.09 -28.72
CA LYS A 17 3.93 -22.10 -29.33
C LYS A 17 3.83 -21.82 -30.83
N ASP A 18 4.84 -21.15 -31.40
CA ASP A 18 4.91 -20.92 -32.84
C ASP A 18 5.29 -22.19 -33.62
N ASP A 19 5.12 -22.18 -34.93
CA ASP A 19 5.33 -23.36 -35.76
C ASP A 19 6.79 -23.88 -35.72
N LYS A 20 7.77 -22.98 -35.53
CA LYS A 20 9.19 -23.37 -35.46
C LYS A 20 9.48 -24.05 -34.12
N ALA A 21 8.94 -23.51 -33.03
CA ALA A 21 9.08 -24.06 -31.69
C ALA A 21 8.39 -25.42 -31.56
N ILE A 22 7.17 -25.57 -32.12
CA ILE A 22 6.49 -26.87 -32.15
C ILE A 22 7.32 -27.87 -32.96
N LEU A 23 7.78 -27.50 -34.16
CA LEU A 23 8.60 -28.37 -34.99
C LEU A 23 9.89 -28.82 -34.28
N HIS A 24 10.58 -27.89 -33.62
CA HIS A 24 11.78 -28.19 -32.87
C HIS A 24 11.50 -29.21 -31.77
N LEU A 25 10.45 -29.00 -30.96
CA LEU A 25 10.07 -29.93 -29.89
C LEU A 25 9.66 -31.31 -30.40
N LEU A 26 8.98 -31.36 -31.55
CA LEU A 26 8.62 -32.64 -32.18
C LEU A 26 9.86 -33.39 -32.65
N ASN A 27 10.74 -32.70 -33.38
CA ASN A 27 11.98 -33.29 -33.88
C ASN A 27 12.88 -33.75 -32.74
N GLU A 28 12.94 -33.02 -31.63
CA GLU A 28 13.83 -33.33 -30.52
C GLU A 28 13.34 -34.46 -29.62
N TYR A 29 12.03 -34.54 -29.36
CA TYR A 29 11.51 -35.41 -28.31
C TYR A 29 10.51 -36.46 -28.78
N HIS A 30 9.95 -36.32 -29.98
CA HIS A 30 8.80 -37.15 -30.43
C HIS A 30 9.00 -37.79 -31.81
N ILE A 31 10.12 -37.51 -32.48
CA ILE A 31 10.45 -38.06 -33.80
C ILE A 31 11.85 -38.67 -33.74
N ASP A 32 11.94 -39.95 -34.10
CA ASP A 32 13.21 -40.62 -34.34
C ASP A 32 13.82 -40.09 -35.65
N LYS A 33 14.78 -39.16 -35.52
CA LYS A 33 15.47 -38.52 -36.66
C LYS A 33 16.28 -39.51 -37.51
N THR A 34 16.54 -40.73 -37.02
CA THR A 34 17.22 -41.77 -37.81
C THR A 34 16.28 -42.42 -38.83
N LYS A 35 14.96 -42.33 -38.61
CA LYS A 35 13.93 -42.96 -39.45
C LYS A 35 13.09 -41.95 -40.24
N TYR A 36 12.84 -40.77 -39.68
CA TYR A 36 11.94 -39.78 -40.28
C TYR A 36 12.50 -38.36 -40.20
N GLY A 37 12.29 -37.57 -41.26
CA GLY A 37 12.58 -36.14 -41.28
C GLY A 37 11.29 -35.32 -41.37
N LEU A 38 11.12 -34.33 -40.50
CA LEU A 38 10.01 -33.38 -40.57
C LEU A 38 10.54 -31.96 -40.78
N GLY A 39 10.27 -31.42 -41.97
CA GLY A 39 10.55 -30.04 -42.34
C GLY A 39 9.36 -29.11 -42.08
N LEU A 40 9.63 -27.80 -41.99
CA LEU A 40 8.63 -26.78 -41.64
C LEU A 40 7.45 -26.73 -42.63
N THR A 41 7.69 -26.87 -43.93
CA THR A 41 6.64 -26.87 -44.95
C THR A 41 5.66 -28.03 -44.75
N ARG A 42 6.19 -29.23 -44.51
CA ARG A 42 5.38 -30.43 -44.28
C ARG A 42 4.65 -30.37 -42.94
N PHE A 43 5.30 -29.85 -41.89
CA PHE A 43 4.65 -29.62 -40.61
C PHE A 43 3.47 -28.65 -40.72
N ARG A 44 3.59 -27.56 -41.49
CA ARG A 44 2.47 -26.64 -41.73
C ARG A 44 1.29 -27.33 -42.41
N GLN A 45 1.53 -28.17 -43.41
CA GLN A 45 0.48 -28.96 -44.07
C GLN A 45 -0.22 -29.91 -43.08
N ILE A 46 0.57 -30.60 -42.24
CA ILE A 46 0.04 -31.51 -41.21
C ILE A 46 -0.81 -30.74 -40.19
N ARG A 47 -0.32 -29.61 -39.69
CA ARG A 47 -1.03 -28.75 -38.74
C ARG A 47 -2.38 -28.30 -39.31
N GLU A 48 -2.40 -27.91 -40.58
CA GLU A 48 -3.62 -27.49 -41.27
C GLU A 48 -4.58 -28.66 -41.53
N SER A 49 -4.08 -29.86 -41.84
CA SER A 49 -4.94 -31.05 -41.94
C SER A 49 -5.57 -31.45 -40.60
N LEU A 50 -4.99 -31.02 -39.47
CA LEU A 50 -5.55 -31.19 -38.13
C LEU A 50 -6.54 -30.06 -37.75
N GLY A 51 -6.89 -29.17 -38.69
CA GLY A 51 -7.80 -28.05 -38.45
C GLY A 51 -7.21 -26.92 -37.60
N LEU A 52 -5.91 -26.97 -37.30
CA LEU A 52 -5.23 -25.94 -36.54
C LEU A 52 -4.78 -24.87 -37.53
N TYR A 53 -5.45 -23.72 -37.59
CA TYR A 53 -5.10 -22.63 -38.50
C TYR A 53 -4.56 -21.42 -37.75
N ARG A 54 -3.49 -20.80 -38.27
CA ARG A 54 -2.94 -19.55 -37.71
C ARG A 54 -3.75 -18.37 -38.20
N THR A 55 -3.58 -17.23 -37.53
CA THR A 55 -4.27 -15.97 -37.80
C THR A 55 -4.32 -15.57 -39.27
N ARG A 56 -3.22 -15.72 -40.02
CA ARG A 56 -3.17 -15.34 -41.44
C ARG A 56 -4.07 -16.21 -42.31
N SER A 57 -4.19 -17.50 -42.00
CA SER A 57 -4.96 -18.46 -42.78
C SER A 57 -6.47 -18.39 -42.48
N GLN A 58 -6.86 -17.91 -41.30
CA GLN A 58 -8.28 -17.82 -40.91
C GLN A 58 -8.99 -16.56 -41.44
N HIS A 59 -8.25 -15.55 -41.90
CA HIS A 59 -8.78 -14.30 -42.47
C HIS A 59 -9.87 -13.61 -41.64
N HIS A 60 -9.83 -13.76 -40.31
CA HIS A 60 -10.80 -13.13 -39.43
C HIS A 60 -10.79 -11.61 -39.58
N ASN A 61 -11.96 -11.00 -39.51
CA ASN A 61 -12.18 -9.56 -39.50
C ASN A 61 -13.12 -9.20 -38.35
N ILE A 62 -13.41 -7.91 -38.20
CA ILE A 62 -14.20 -7.39 -37.08
C ILE A 62 -15.61 -8.03 -37.05
N ASN A 63 -16.22 -8.23 -38.21
CA ASN A 63 -17.55 -8.82 -38.30
C ASN A 63 -17.53 -10.32 -38.01
N SER A 64 -16.51 -11.05 -38.48
CA SER A 64 -16.42 -12.50 -38.28
C SER A 64 -16.21 -12.90 -36.81
N ILE A 65 -15.62 -12.02 -35.99
CA ILE A 65 -15.38 -12.28 -34.56
C ILE A 65 -16.52 -11.77 -33.65
N ARG A 66 -17.49 -11.04 -34.20
CA ARG A 66 -18.50 -10.31 -33.43
C ARG A 66 -19.39 -11.24 -32.59
N LEU A 67 -19.90 -12.31 -33.17
CA LEU A 67 -20.79 -13.24 -32.46
C LEU A 67 -20.06 -13.97 -31.33
N ALA A 68 -18.81 -14.38 -31.56
CA ALA A 68 -17.97 -14.96 -30.51
C ALA A 68 -17.72 -13.95 -29.39
N LEU A 69 -17.34 -12.71 -29.70
CA LEU A 69 -17.11 -11.67 -28.70
C LEU A 69 -18.35 -11.30 -27.89
N LEU A 70 -19.55 -11.28 -28.49
CA LEU A 70 -20.79 -11.05 -27.75
C LEU A 70 -21.04 -12.14 -26.70
N ARG A 71 -20.79 -13.41 -27.03
CA ARG A 71 -20.88 -14.53 -26.08
C ARG A 71 -19.83 -14.43 -24.97
N LEU A 72 -18.58 -14.17 -25.36
CA LEU A 72 -17.48 -14.02 -24.40
C LEU A 72 -17.69 -12.83 -23.46
N ARG A 73 -18.31 -11.74 -23.91
CA ARG A 73 -18.59 -10.57 -23.05
C ARG A 73 -19.61 -10.85 -21.95
N ALA A 74 -20.50 -11.82 -22.12
CA ALA A 74 -21.41 -12.24 -21.06
C ALA A 74 -20.66 -12.89 -19.88
N GLN A 75 -19.59 -13.64 -20.17
CA GLN A 75 -18.78 -14.34 -19.17
C GLN A 75 -17.61 -13.48 -18.66
N TYR A 76 -17.00 -12.70 -19.56
CA TYR A 76 -15.81 -11.88 -19.32
C TYR A 76 -16.04 -10.41 -19.68
N PRO A 77 -16.94 -9.71 -18.96
CA PRO A 77 -17.38 -8.36 -19.33
C PRO A 77 -16.23 -7.33 -19.34
N LYS A 78 -15.18 -7.55 -18.54
CA LYS A 78 -14.05 -6.63 -18.38
C LYS A 78 -12.74 -7.08 -19.05
N ALA A 79 -12.71 -8.23 -19.73
CA ALA A 79 -11.48 -8.78 -20.32
C ALA A 79 -10.85 -7.84 -21.38
N GLY A 80 -9.54 -7.63 -21.27
CA GLY A 80 -8.76 -6.72 -22.12
C GLY A 80 -8.40 -7.33 -23.48
N ALA A 81 -7.83 -6.54 -24.40
CA ALA A 81 -7.60 -6.99 -25.78
C ALA A 81 -6.69 -8.24 -25.87
N ARG A 82 -5.63 -8.29 -25.06
CA ARG A 82 -4.71 -9.45 -25.02
C ARG A 82 -5.37 -10.70 -24.44
N GLU A 83 -6.16 -10.51 -23.40
CA GLU A 83 -6.90 -11.59 -22.73
C GLU A 83 -7.99 -12.14 -23.64
N ILE A 84 -8.74 -11.28 -24.32
CA ILE A 84 -9.74 -11.67 -25.31
C ILE A 84 -9.11 -12.44 -26.48
N VAL A 85 -7.91 -12.07 -26.96
CA VAL A 85 -7.19 -12.88 -27.97
C VAL A 85 -6.90 -14.29 -27.45
N SER A 86 -6.52 -14.41 -26.18
CA SER A 86 -6.26 -15.70 -25.54
C SER A 86 -7.55 -16.52 -25.39
N ILE A 87 -8.63 -15.90 -24.92
CA ILE A 87 -9.93 -16.55 -24.73
C ILE A 87 -10.50 -17.02 -26.08
N LEU A 88 -10.46 -16.17 -27.11
CA LEU A 88 -10.86 -16.55 -28.48
C LEU A 88 -10.08 -17.78 -28.98
N PHE A 89 -8.79 -17.86 -28.67
CA PHE A 89 -7.97 -19.00 -29.06
C PHE A 89 -8.33 -20.28 -28.30
N HIS A 90 -8.55 -20.19 -26.98
CA HIS A 90 -8.76 -21.37 -26.13
C HIS A 90 -10.20 -21.87 -26.10
N GLU A 91 -11.19 -20.98 -26.16
CA GLU A 91 -12.60 -21.31 -25.99
C GLU A 91 -13.36 -21.36 -27.32
N GLU A 92 -12.93 -20.58 -28.31
CA GLU A 92 -13.63 -20.46 -29.61
C GLU A 92 -12.81 -21.04 -30.78
N ASN A 93 -11.59 -21.54 -30.52
CA ASN A 93 -10.63 -22.02 -31.54
C ASN A 93 -10.29 -20.97 -32.63
N MET A 94 -10.42 -19.68 -32.30
CA MET A 94 -10.17 -18.57 -33.21
C MET A 94 -8.81 -17.94 -32.94
N SER A 95 -7.90 -18.02 -33.91
CA SER A 95 -6.60 -17.36 -33.85
C SER A 95 -6.72 -15.94 -34.42
N VAL A 96 -6.99 -14.94 -33.58
CA VAL A 96 -7.24 -13.56 -34.02
C VAL A 96 -6.06 -12.65 -33.69
N SER A 97 -5.76 -11.69 -34.58
CA SER A 97 -4.73 -10.68 -34.27
C SER A 97 -5.23 -9.67 -33.23
N GLY A 98 -4.33 -9.24 -32.34
CA GLY A 98 -4.65 -8.18 -31.37
C GLY A 98 -5.13 -6.88 -32.02
N ASN A 99 -4.68 -6.57 -33.24
CA ASN A 99 -5.12 -5.39 -33.99
C ASN A 99 -6.61 -5.47 -34.37
N ILE A 100 -7.10 -6.65 -34.78
CA ILE A 100 -8.52 -6.83 -35.13
C ILE A 100 -9.40 -6.68 -33.89
N VAL A 101 -9.00 -7.29 -32.76
CA VAL A 101 -9.72 -7.16 -31.48
C VAL A 101 -9.73 -5.70 -30.99
N THR A 102 -8.60 -5.01 -31.11
CA THR A 102 -8.51 -3.59 -30.73
C THR A 102 -9.40 -2.71 -31.63
N LYS A 103 -9.42 -2.98 -32.94
CA LYS A 103 -10.30 -2.29 -33.90
C LYS A 103 -11.77 -2.62 -33.67
N TYR A 104 -12.09 -3.84 -33.22
CA TYR A 104 -13.43 -4.20 -32.77
C TYR A 104 -13.84 -3.33 -31.57
N PHE A 105 -13.01 -3.25 -30.53
CA PHE A 105 -13.32 -2.44 -29.35
C PHE A 105 -13.53 -0.96 -29.69
N SER A 106 -12.71 -0.39 -30.57
CA SER A 106 -12.87 1.01 -30.96
C SER A 106 -14.19 1.29 -31.69
N VAL A 107 -14.71 0.32 -32.45
CA VAL A 107 -15.94 0.47 -33.25
C VAL A 107 -17.19 0.13 -32.44
N PHE A 108 -17.16 -0.98 -31.69
CA PHE A 108 -18.35 -1.55 -31.05
C PHE A 108 -18.40 -1.37 -29.53
N GLU A 109 -17.26 -1.12 -28.88
CA GLU A 109 -17.18 -0.95 -27.43
C GLU A 109 -16.45 0.37 -27.01
N PRO A 110 -16.71 1.52 -27.67
CA PRO A 110 -15.93 2.74 -27.46
C PRO A 110 -16.05 3.26 -26.02
N GLU A 111 -17.18 3.04 -25.35
CA GLU A 111 -17.37 3.45 -23.95
C GLU A 111 -16.53 2.62 -22.98
N LEU A 112 -16.43 1.30 -23.17
CA LEU A 112 -15.55 0.44 -22.37
C LEU A 112 -14.06 0.79 -22.59
N VAL A 113 -13.71 1.19 -23.81
CA VAL A 113 -12.36 1.73 -24.11
C VAL A 113 -12.14 3.04 -23.37
N LYS A 114 -13.09 3.97 -23.41
CA LYS A 114 -13.01 5.25 -22.67
C LYS A 114 -12.92 5.05 -21.17
N GLU A 115 -13.69 4.14 -20.58
CA GLU A 115 -13.61 3.80 -19.15
C GLU A 115 -12.22 3.27 -18.77
N ARG A 116 -11.62 2.41 -19.60
CA ARG A 116 -10.24 1.96 -19.37
C ARG A 116 -9.21 3.08 -19.52
N HIS A 117 -9.38 3.96 -20.51
CA HIS A 117 -8.50 5.13 -20.68
C HIS A 117 -8.64 6.15 -19.54
N LYS A 118 -9.84 6.32 -18.97
CA LYS A 118 -10.06 7.11 -17.75
C LYS A 118 -9.30 6.53 -16.54
N ASN A 119 -9.08 5.22 -16.53
CA ASN A 119 -8.33 4.51 -15.49
C ASN A 119 -6.84 4.34 -15.80
N CYS A 120 -6.32 4.92 -16.89
CA CYS A 120 -4.87 5.04 -17.07
C CYS A 120 -4.35 6.23 -16.28
N LEU A 121 -3.58 5.96 -15.22
CA LEU A 121 -2.83 6.99 -14.51
C LEU A 121 -1.94 7.75 -15.52
N ARG A 122 -2.20 9.05 -15.71
CA ARG A 122 -1.27 9.92 -16.42
C ARG A 122 0.00 10.00 -15.59
N ARG A 123 1.11 9.47 -16.10
CA ARG A 123 2.41 9.53 -15.41
C ARG A 123 2.84 10.99 -15.29
N LYS A 124 2.92 11.48 -14.05
CA LYS A 124 3.49 12.79 -13.71
C LYS A 124 4.91 12.55 -13.20
N ARG A 125 5.84 13.44 -13.55
CA ARG A 125 7.19 13.44 -12.97
C ARG A 125 7.11 14.11 -11.61
N PHE A 126 7.60 13.42 -10.57
CA PHE A 126 7.82 14.01 -9.26
C PHE A 126 9.20 14.68 -9.25
N TRP A 127 9.30 15.86 -8.65
CA TRP A 127 10.54 16.62 -8.52
C TRP A 127 10.74 17.01 -7.06
N ALA A 128 11.95 16.79 -6.57
CA ALA A 128 12.48 17.34 -5.32
C ALA A 128 13.97 17.66 -5.56
N ALA A 129 14.52 18.63 -4.83
CA ALA A 129 15.86 19.16 -5.10
C ALA A 129 16.98 18.21 -4.63
N GLY A 130 16.70 17.35 -3.65
CA GLY A 130 17.66 16.43 -3.06
C GLY A 130 17.05 15.66 -1.90
N VAL A 131 17.90 14.95 -1.17
CA VAL A 131 17.52 14.25 0.06
C VAL A 131 17.14 15.28 1.13
N ASN A 132 16.10 15.01 1.91
CA ASN A 132 15.56 15.87 2.96
C ASN A 132 15.05 17.24 2.48
N ASP A 133 14.89 17.46 1.17
CA ASP A 133 14.19 18.66 0.65
C ASP A 133 12.73 18.66 1.15
N ILE A 134 12.12 17.49 1.16
CA ILE A 134 10.73 17.31 1.57
C ILE A 134 10.59 16.02 2.38
N TRP A 135 9.92 16.06 3.52
CA TRP A 135 9.30 14.86 4.08
C TRP A 135 7.80 14.91 3.85
N ALA A 136 7.30 13.92 3.11
CA ALA A 136 5.89 13.78 2.78
C ALA A 136 5.23 12.80 3.74
N VAL A 137 4.14 13.22 4.37
CA VAL A 137 3.38 12.41 5.33
C VAL A 137 2.00 12.11 4.79
N ASP A 138 1.44 10.97 5.19
CA ASP A 138 0.10 10.57 4.78
C ASP A 138 -0.50 9.53 5.72
N GLN A 139 -1.82 9.42 5.69
CA GLN A 139 -2.60 8.49 6.49
C GLN A 139 -3.41 7.53 5.60
N HIS A 140 -3.80 6.36 6.13
CA HIS A 140 -4.60 5.40 5.36
C HIS A 140 -5.74 4.77 6.16
N ASP A 141 -6.96 5.31 5.97
CA ASP A 141 -8.09 5.06 6.87
C ASP A 141 -8.84 3.74 6.66
N LYS A 142 -8.57 2.96 5.60
CA LYS A 142 -9.39 1.77 5.29
C LYS A 142 -9.44 0.76 6.43
N ARG A 143 -8.35 0.65 7.20
CA ARG A 143 -8.27 -0.25 8.35
C ARG A 143 -8.82 0.37 9.63
N LYS A 144 -8.92 1.69 9.71
CA LYS A 144 -9.48 2.41 10.85
C LYS A 144 -10.94 2.01 11.04
N TYR A 145 -11.72 2.09 9.96
CA TYR A 145 -13.15 1.77 9.99
C TYR A 145 -13.46 0.28 10.11
N LYS A 146 -12.57 -0.61 9.66
CA LYS A 146 -12.80 -2.06 9.68
C LYS A 146 -12.28 -2.75 10.94
N PHE A 147 -11.14 -2.30 11.46
CA PHE A 147 -10.41 -2.99 12.53
C PHE A 147 -10.01 -2.06 13.68
N GLY A 148 -10.41 -0.79 13.67
CA GLY A 148 -9.96 0.16 14.70
C GLY A 148 -8.45 0.45 14.68
N SER A 149 -7.78 0.27 13.53
CA SER A 149 -6.34 0.51 13.39
C SER A 149 -6.01 1.46 12.23
N ALA A 150 -5.25 2.49 12.54
CA ALA A 150 -5.00 3.66 11.72
C ALA A 150 -3.50 3.79 11.44
N PRO A 151 -3.01 3.29 10.29
CA PRO A 151 -1.62 3.44 9.90
C PRO A 151 -1.32 4.85 9.38
N HIS A 152 -0.12 5.33 9.68
CA HIS A 152 0.42 6.62 9.27
C HIS A 152 1.88 6.46 8.79
N THR A 153 2.29 7.22 7.77
CA THR A 153 3.63 7.12 7.18
C THR A 153 4.26 8.49 6.98
N GLY A 154 5.59 8.54 7.12
CA GLY A 154 6.42 9.67 6.76
C GLY A 154 7.55 9.19 5.88
N ILE A 155 7.73 9.82 4.72
CA ILE A 155 8.72 9.39 3.74
C ILE A 155 9.49 10.57 3.15
N ASP A 156 10.76 10.34 2.83
CA ASP A 156 11.48 11.15 1.87
C ASP A 156 11.10 10.67 0.45
N PRO A 157 10.42 11.50 -0.35
CA PRO A 157 9.97 11.12 -1.68
C PRO A 157 11.09 11.11 -2.73
N PHE A 158 12.23 11.77 -2.47
CA PHE A 158 13.36 11.86 -3.40
C PHE A 158 14.11 10.53 -3.47
N ILE A 159 14.44 9.94 -2.31
CA ILE A 159 15.12 8.63 -2.22
C ILE A 159 14.16 7.46 -1.97
N GLY A 160 12.91 7.72 -1.59
CA GLY A 160 11.96 6.68 -1.21
C GLY A 160 12.33 6.02 0.12
N PHE A 161 12.92 6.80 1.03
CA PHE A 161 13.25 6.39 2.40
C PHE A 161 12.01 6.58 3.27
N THR A 162 11.68 5.57 4.06
CA THR A 162 10.56 5.63 5.02
C THR A 162 11.10 6.02 6.38
N HIS A 163 10.83 7.26 6.79
CA HIS A 163 11.16 7.77 8.12
C HIS A 163 10.39 7.02 9.18
N TRP A 164 9.05 7.04 9.13
CA TRP A 164 8.25 6.22 10.05
C TRP A 164 7.12 5.52 9.31
N LEU A 165 6.72 4.39 9.87
CA LEU A 165 5.51 3.66 9.50
C LEU A 165 4.84 3.18 10.78
N LYS A 166 3.91 3.99 11.28
CA LYS A 166 3.29 3.80 12.60
C LYS A 166 1.86 3.29 12.43
N ILE A 167 1.36 2.57 13.43
CA ILE A 167 -0.03 2.13 13.54
C ILE A 167 -0.57 2.47 14.92
N TRP A 168 -1.76 3.03 14.96
CA TRP A 168 -2.42 3.40 16.22
C TRP A 168 -3.93 3.22 16.13
N TRP A 169 -4.69 3.57 17.17
CA TRP A 169 -6.16 3.49 17.14
C TRP A 169 -6.82 4.70 16.47
N THR A 170 -6.09 5.80 16.27
CA THR A 170 -6.51 6.97 15.50
C THR A 170 -5.34 7.56 14.71
N ASN A 171 -5.65 8.28 13.65
CA ASN A 171 -4.72 9.09 12.85
C ASN A 171 -5.26 10.52 12.63
N SER A 172 -6.42 10.84 13.20
CA SER A 172 -7.11 12.13 12.99
C SER A 172 -6.73 13.18 14.02
N ASN A 173 -5.95 12.81 15.04
CA ASN A 173 -5.52 13.73 16.09
C ASN A 173 -4.17 14.38 15.68
N PRO A 174 -4.10 15.72 15.61
CA PRO A 174 -2.90 16.41 15.15
C PRO A 174 -1.70 16.30 16.09
N ARG A 175 -1.92 16.05 17.39
CA ARG A 175 -0.85 15.83 18.37
C ARG A 175 -0.10 14.53 18.10
N LEU A 176 -0.84 13.49 17.74
CA LEU A 176 -0.29 12.17 17.41
C LEU A 176 0.51 12.19 16.10
N VAL A 177 -0.03 12.83 15.06
CA VAL A 177 0.69 12.98 13.79
C VAL A 177 1.98 13.77 13.99
N LEU A 178 1.91 14.84 14.79
CA LEU A 178 3.11 15.62 15.15
C LEU A 178 4.12 14.80 15.97
N SER A 179 3.68 13.98 16.93
CA SER A 179 4.61 13.21 17.77
C SER A 179 5.47 12.26 16.94
N TYR A 180 4.89 11.57 15.94
CA TYR A 180 5.67 10.72 15.03
C TYR A 180 6.78 11.47 14.30
N TYR A 181 6.52 12.73 13.93
CA TYR A 181 7.51 13.59 13.31
C TYR A 181 8.58 14.02 14.31
N LEU A 182 8.20 14.45 15.50
CA LEU A 182 9.14 14.90 16.53
C LEU A 182 10.05 13.76 17.00
N ASP A 183 9.51 12.55 17.20
CA ASP A 183 10.27 11.37 17.60
C ASP A 183 11.33 11.02 16.55
N GLU A 184 10.99 11.10 15.25
CA GLU A 184 11.95 10.87 14.18
C GLU A 184 13.02 11.97 14.13
N VAL A 185 12.63 13.25 14.25
CA VAL A 185 13.58 14.37 14.24
C VAL A 185 14.55 14.30 15.43
N GLU A 186 14.05 13.91 16.60
CA GLU A 186 14.84 13.70 17.82
C GLU A 186 15.81 12.52 17.67
N GLU A 187 15.33 11.38 17.18
CA GLU A 187 16.16 10.18 16.93
C GLU A 187 17.29 10.46 15.92
N GLN A 188 16.97 11.19 14.85
CA GLN A 188 17.91 11.49 13.76
C GLN A 188 18.82 12.70 14.06
N GLY A 189 18.39 13.62 14.93
CA GLY A 189 19.05 14.92 15.18
C GLY A 189 18.91 15.92 14.02
N TYR A 190 18.02 15.65 13.06
CA TYR A 190 17.76 16.52 11.92
C TYR A 190 16.32 16.36 11.39
N GLY A 191 15.85 17.36 10.66
CA GLY A 191 14.58 17.34 9.94
C GLY A 191 14.73 17.79 8.47
N PRO A 192 13.60 17.81 7.72
CA PRO A 192 13.58 18.24 6.33
C PRO A 192 13.64 19.75 6.19
N LEU A 193 13.90 20.24 4.98
CA LEU A 193 13.73 21.64 4.64
C LEU A 193 12.24 22.05 4.74
N VAL A 194 11.35 21.22 4.19
CA VAL A 194 9.90 21.47 4.15
C VAL A 194 9.12 20.18 4.48
N SER A 195 8.05 20.27 5.25
CA SER A 195 7.11 19.16 5.42
C SER A 195 5.96 19.24 4.40
N GLN A 196 5.34 18.12 4.06
CA GLN A 196 4.29 18.07 3.04
C GLN A 196 3.21 17.06 3.41
N SER A 197 1.94 17.42 3.22
CA SER A 197 0.81 16.50 3.35
C SER A 197 -0.37 16.93 2.47
N ASP A 198 -1.38 16.08 2.37
CA ASP A 198 -2.69 16.53 1.89
C ASP A 198 -3.33 17.49 2.92
N PRO A 199 -4.25 18.38 2.50
CA PRO A 199 -4.98 19.24 3.42
C PRO A 199 -5.83 18.43 4.38
N GLY A 200 -5.58 18.64 5.67
CA GLY A 200 -6.34 18.02 6.74
C GLY A 200 -5.95 18.62 8.08
N THR A 201 -6.93 18.76 8.98
CA THR A 201 -6.75 19.34 10.31
C THR A 201 -5.82 18.51 11.18
N GLU A 202 -5.77 17.19 10.95
CA GLU A 202 -4.83 16.27 11.57
C GLU A 202 -3.36 16.61 11.27
N ASN A 203 -3.08 17.35 10.20
CA ASN A 203 -1.72 17.74 9.84
C ASN A 203 -1.34 19.14 10.38
N PHE A 204 -2.24 19.83 11.08
CA PHE A 204 -1.97 21.19 11.57
C PHE A 204 -0.86 21.21 12.63
N GLY A 205 -0.80 20.17 13.48
CA GLY A 205 0.31 19.98 14.42
C GLY A 205 1.65 19.91 13.71
N LEU A 206 1.77 19.07 12.68
CA LEU A 206 2.98 18.97 11.85
C LEU A 206 3.33 20.29 11.15
N ALA A 207 2.34 20.94 10.54
CA ALA A 207 2.56 22.20 9.81
C ALA A 207 3.05 23.32 10.73
N ASN A 208 2.43 23.48 11.90
CA ASN A 208 2.83 24.46 12.89
C ASN A 208 4.16 24.10 13.54
N GLY A 209 4.32 22.84 13.99
CA GLY A 209 5.50 22.37 14.69
C GLY A 209 6.77 22.50 13.84
N HIS A 210 6.73 22.03 12.59
CA HIS A 210 7.86 22.20 11.68
C HIS A 210 8.15 23.68 11.38
N THR A 211 7.11 24.50 11.22
CA THR A 211 7.29 25.95 11.02
C THR A 211 8.00 26.61 12.20
N LEU A 212 7.61 26.28 13.44
CA LEU A 212 8.25 26.83 14.63
C LEU A 212 9.70 26.36 14.77
N ILE A 213 10.00 25.08 14.52
CA ILE A 213 11.39 24.57 14.51
C ILE A 213 12.24 25.35 13.49
N ARG A 214 11.71 25.57 12.28
CA ARG A 214 12.43 26.31 11.24
C ARG A 214 12.62 27.79 11.61
N HIS A 215 11.62 28.45 12.21
CA HIS A 215 11.73 29.85 12.66
C HIS A 215 12.68 30.00 13.86
N PHE A 216 12.79 28.98 14.70
CA PHE A 216 13.73 28.93 15.81
C PHE A 216 15.17 28.97 15.30
N HIS A 217 15.51 28.13 14.33
CA HIS A 217 16.86 28.07 13.76
C HIS A 217 17.17 29.17 12.74
N ASP A 218 16.15 29.68 12.04
CA ASP A 218 16.31 30.73 11.03
C ASP A 218 15.23 31.82 11.20
N PRO A 219 15.55 32.89 11.96
CA PRO A 219 14.65 34.02 12.15
C PRO A 219 14.25 34.75 10.86
N SER A 220 14.97 34.56 9.74
CA SER A 220 14.60 35.17 8.45
C SER A 220 13.35 34.54 7.84
N LEU A 221 12.96 33.34 8.29
CA LEU A 221 11.76 32.63 7.84
C LEU A 221 10.47 33.13 8.49
N ARG A 222 10.55 34.07 9.43
CA ARG A 222 9.38 34.64 10.13
C ARG A 222 8.30 35.08 9.15
N GLY A 223 7.05 34.74 9.46
CA GLY A 223 5.90 35.06 8.62
C GLY A 223 5.69 34.14 7.42
N THR A 224 6.52 33.10 7.24
CA THR A 224 6.33 32.08 6.20
C THR A 224 5.96 30.72 6.79
N LEU A 225 5.03 30.02 6.14
CA LEU A 225 4.67 28.64 6.48
C LEU A 225 5.74 27.70 5.91
N GLN A 226 6.32 26.81 6.71
CA GLN A 226 7.34 25.85 6.24
C GLN A 226 6.74 24.49 5.89
N HIS A 227 5.50 24.49 5.43
CA HIS A 227 4.74 23.29 5.08
C HIS A 227 4.05 23.45 3.73
N ARG A 228 3.97 22.37 2.94
CA ARG A 228 3.31 22.32 1.64
C ARG A 228 2.03 21.50 1.69
N TRP A 229 0.90 22.17 1.52
CA TRP A 229 -0.40 21.52 1.31
C TRP A 229 -0.58 21.05 -0.14
N MET A 230 -0.69 19.74 -0.34
CA MET A 230 -0.88 19.12 -1.65
C MET A 230 -2.35 18.86 -1.94
N ARG A 231 -2.95 19.64 -2.84
CA ARG A 231 -4.33 19.39 -3.31
C ARG A 231 -4.34 18.44 -4.50
N GLU A 232 -5.48 17.78 -4.73
CA GLU A 232 -5.77 17.00 -5.95
C GLU A 232 -4.89 15.74 -6.12
N LYS A 233 -4.64 14.98 -5.04
CA LYS A 233 -3.85 13.72 -5.08
C LYS A 233 -2.43 13.93 -5.60
N LYS A 234 -1.80 15.01 -5.13
CA LYS A 234 -0.42 15.38 -5.50
C LYS A 234 0.60 14.90 -4.48
N ASN A 235 0.17 14.35 -3.34
CA ASN A 235 1.00 13.63 -2.40
C ASN A 235 1.31 12.20 -2.89
N VAL A 236 1.85 12.10 -4.11
CA VAL A 236 1.91 10.85 -4.89
C VAL A 236 2.82 9.80 -4.25
N MET A 237 3.89 10.22 -3.59
CA MET A 237 4.88 9.27 -3.06
C MET A 237 4.35 8.48 -1.85
N PRO A 238 3.70 9.10 -0.85
CA PRO A 238 3.01 8.34 0.18
C PRO A 238 1.92 7.41 -0.38
N GLU A 239 1.12 7.85 -1.35
CA GLU A 239 0.14 6.98 -2.03
C GLU A 239 0.79 5.75 -2.69
N ILE A 240 1.96 5.93 -3.34
CA ILE A 240 2.75 4.83 -3.90
C ILE A 240 3.24 3.89 -2.78
N SER A 241 3.72 4.44 -1.66
CA SER A 241 4.16 3.65 -0.51
C SER A 241 3.02 2.80 0.05
N TRP A 242 1.82 3.38 0.21
CA TRP A 242 0.62 2.66 0.61
C TRP A 242 0.23 1.56 -0.36
N SER A 243 0.33 1.82 -1.67
CA SER A 243 0.11 0.81 -2.69
C SER A 243 1.09 -0.37 -2.53
N GLN A 244 2.38 -0.11 -2.32
CA GLN A 244 3.37 -1.18 -2.11
C GLN A 244 3.10 -1.96 -0.82
N LEU A 245 2.76 -1.28 0.27
CA LEU A 245 2.37 -1.93 1.53
C LEU A 245 1.12 -2.80 1.34
N ARG A 246 0.14 -2.30 0.58
CA ARG A 246 -1.10 -3.01 0.27
C ARG A 246 -0.89 -4.28 -0.54
N HIS A 247 0.05 -4.25 -1.48
CA HIS A 247 0.32 -5.41 -2.32
C HIS A 247 1.19 -6.48 -1.64
N ARG A 248 2.09 -6.08 -0.73
CA ARG A 248 3.16 -6.98 -0.25
C ARG A 248 3.07 -7.38 1.21
N PHE A 249 2.41 -6.58 2.04
CA PHE A 249 2.36 -6.78 3.49
C PHE A 249 0.93 -6.99 3.95
N THR A 250 0.05 -6.10 3.51
CA THR A 250 -1.33 -5.97 3.99
C THR A 250 -2.17 -7.24 3.96
N PRO A 251 -2.21 -8.03 2.87
CA PRO A 251 -3.11 -9.19 2.80
C PRO A 251 -2.80 -10.21 3.88
N GLY A 252 -1.51 -10.47 4.12
CA GLY A 252 -1.10 -11.44 5.14
C GLY A 252 -1.59 -11.10 6.55
N PHE A 253 -1.81 -9.83 6.88
CA PHE A 253 -2.32 -9.42 8.20
C PHE A 253 -3.83 -9.22 8.18
N GLU A 254 -4.40 -8.64 7.12
CA GLU A 254 -5.85 -8.51 6.97
C GLU A 254 -6.54 -9.87 6.97
N ASP A 255 -5.93 -10.90 6.37
CA ASP A 255 -6.45 -12.27 6.42
C ASP A 255 -6.58 -12.80 7.86
N ILE A 256 -5.64 -12.43 8.75
CA ILE A 256 -5.70 -12.82 10.18
C ILE A 256 -6.82 -12.04 10.86
N LEU A 257 -6.86 -10.73 10.66
CA LEU A 257 -7.87 -9.87 11.28
C LEU A 257 -9.29 -10.26 10.85
N ASP A 258 -9.45 -10.65 9.58
CA ASP A 258 -10.71 -11.11 9.02
C ASP A 258 -11.19 -12.43 9.64
N ILE A 259 -10.29 -13.31 10.11
CA ILE A 259 -10.71 -14.50 10.85
C ILE A 259 -11.49 -14.11 12.12
N GLY A 260 -11.00 -13.13 12.89
CA GLY A 260 -11.68 -12.71 14.11
C GLY A 260 -13.03 -12.04 13.85
N VAL A 261 -13.09 -11.16 12.86
CA VAL A 261 -14.35 -10.50 12.46
C VAL A 261 -15.35 -11.53 11.93
N ASN A 262 -14.94 -12.41 11.01
CA ASN A 262 -15.86 -13.37 10.37
C ASN A 262 -16.37 -14.44 11.33
N ASN A 263 -15.60 -14.79 12.36
CA ASN A 263 -16.03 -15.74 13.39
C ASN A 263 -16.78 -15.08 14.56
N GLY A 264 -17.00 -13.76 14.52
CA GLY A 264 -17.68 -13.02 15.59
C GLY A 264 -16.89 -12.95 16.90
N TRP A 265 -15.55 -13.01 16.81
CA TRP A 265 -14.66 -12.87 17.97
C TRP A 265 -14.36 -11.43 18.32
N TYR A 266 -14.49 -10.55 17.33
CA TYR A 266 -14.10 -9.16 17.43
C TYR A 266 -15.06 -8.26 16.64
N ASP A 267 -15.57 -7.26 17.33
CA ASP A 267 -16.29 -6.12 16.78
C ASP A 267 -15.60 -4.82 17.27
N PRO A 268 -15.07 -3.98 16.36
CA PRO A 268 -14.50 -2.68 16.73
C PRO A 268 -15.52 -1.74 17.38
N ASP A 269 -16.82 -2.04 17.25
CA ASP A 269 -17.89 -1.29 17.87
C ASP A 269 -18.10 -1.61 19.36
N ILE A 270 -17.64 -2.78 19.83
CA ILE A 270 -17.76 -3.22 21.21
C ILE A 270 -16.55 -2.78 22.03
N LEU A 271 -16.81 -2.14 23.19
CA LEU A 271 -15.78 -1.46 23.99
C LEU A 271 -14.64 -2.38 24.41
N LEU A 272 -15.00 -3.46 25.10
CA LEU A 272 -14.04 -4.38 25.65
C LEU A 272 -13.22 -5.08 24.55
N GLU A 273 -13.88 -5.49 23.47
CA GLU A 273 -13.24 -6.14 22.32
C GLU A 273 -12.25 -5.19 21.64
N ALA A 274 -12.63 -3.92 21.44
CA ALA A 274 -11.74 -2.91 20.90
C ALA A 274 -10.52 -2.64 21.79
N LEU A 275 -10.68 -2.55 23.12
CA LEU A 275 -9.56 -2.29 24.02
C LEU A 275 -8.59 -3.48 24.14
N VAL A 276 -9.12 -4.71 24.25
CA VAL A 276 -8.28 -5.92 24.25
C VAL A 276 -7.53 -6.02 22.91
N PHE A 277 -8.23 -5.82 21.79
CA PHE A 277 -7.63 -5.82 20.46
C PHE A 277 -6.52 -4.78 20.32
N ARG A 278 -6.74 -3.54 20.77
CA ARG A 278 -5.71 -2.49 20.75
C ARG A 278 -4.47 -2.93 21.52
N TRP A 279 -4.65 -3.47 22.72
CA TRP A 279 -3.54 -3.89 23.57
C TRP A 279 -2.74 -5.07 22.98
N VAL A 280 -3.41 -6.05 22.36
CA VAL A 280 -2.76 -7.23 21.77
C VAL A 280 -2.20 -6.96 20.37
N PHE A 281 -3.03 -6.43 19.46
CA PHE A 281 -2.71 -6.37 18.04
C PHE A 281 -1.88 -5.17 17.63
N ILE A 282 -2.09 -3.97 18.20
CA ILE A 282 -1.36 -2.77 17.75
C ILE A 282 0.14 -2.91 17.98
N PRO A 283 0.65 -3.30 19.18
CA PRO A 283 2.09 -3.49 19.39
C PRO A 283 2.68 -4.57 18.49
N TRP A 284 1.95 -5.67 18.29
CA TRP A 284 2.38 -6.75 17.41
C TRP A 284 2.46 -6.32 15.94
N LEU A 285 1.44 -5.63 15.44
CA LEU A 285 1.41 -5.08 14.07
C LEU A 285 2.49 -4.00 13.89
N GLN A 286 2.71 -3.14 14.89
CA GLN A 286 3.77 -2.13 14.86
C GLN A 286 5.13 -2.79 14.64
N LYS A 287 5.47 -3.82 15.44
CA LYS A 287 6.72 -4.57 15.27
C LYS A 287 6.89 -5.14 13.86
N LYS A 288 5.79 -5.58 13.22
CA LYS A 288 5.84 -6.09 11.84
C LYS A 288 6.00 -4.98 10.81
N LEU A 289 5.41 -3.80 11.04
CA LEU A 289 5.61 -2.61 10.22
C LEU A 289 7.05 -2.10 10.34
N ASP A 290 7.65 -2.14 11.52
CA ASP A 290 9.05 -1.77 11.74
C ASP A 290 9.99 -2.67 10.94
N SER A 291 9.82 -4.00 11.02
CA SER A 291 10.58 -4.95 10.17
C SER A 291 10.34 -4.73 8.67
N TYR A 292 9.12 -4.32 8.28
CA TYR A 292 8.83 -3.98 6.90
C TYR A 292 9.59 -2.73 6.45
N ARG A 293 9.56 -1.65 7.25
CA ARG A 293 10.30 -0.39 7.03
C ARG A 293 11.78 -0.67 6.87
N GLU A 294 12.38 -1.39 7.83
CA GLU A 294 13.80 -1.73 7.82
C GLU A 294 14.19 -2.45 6.53
N ARG A 295 13.43 -3.48 6.14
CA ARG A 295 13.68 -4.20 4.88
C ARG A 295 13.55 -3.29 3.66
N VAL A 296 12.52 -2.44 3.63
CA VAL A 296 12.25 -1.53 2.50
C VAL A 296 13.35 -0.48 2.34
N ASN A 297 13.89 0.05 3.45
CA ASN A 297 14.97 1.04 3.44
C ASN A 297 16.34 0.42 3.12
N ASN A 298 16.55 -0.87 3.45
CA ASN A 298 17.77 -1.62 3.13
C ASN A 298 17.74 -2.33 1.76
N THR A 299 16.63 -2.25 1.01
CA THR A 299 16.51 -2.92 -0.30
C THR A 299 16.52 -1.91 -1.44
N ALA A 300 17.44 -2.09 -2.39
CA ALA A 300 17.49 -1.30 -3.60
C ALA A 300 16.16 -1.33 -4.36
N LYS A 301 15.62 -0.17 -4.70
CA LYS A 301 14.39 -0.10 -5.48
C LYS A 301 14.69 -0.53 -6.92
N ARG A 302 13.73 -1.23 -7.55
CA ARG A 302 13.85 -1.64 -8.96
C ARG A 302 14.14 -0.41 -9.83
N ALA A 303 15.18 -0.48 -10.65
CA ALA A 303 15.50 0.57 -11.61
C ALA A 303 14.36 0.76 -12.62
N ASP A 304 13.97 2.01 -12.83
CA ASP A 304 13.01 2.44 -13.84
C ASP A 304 13.66 3.52 -14.69
N ARG A 305 13.82 3.25 -15.99
CA ARG A 305 14.43 4.17 -16.96
C ARG A 305 13.69 5.49 -17.13
N ASN A 306 12.46 5.59 -16.62
CA ASN A 306 11.64 6.79 -16.66
C ASN A 306 11.70 7.60 -15.35
N LYS A 307 12.35 7.08 -14.30
CA LYS A 307 12.56 7.77 -13.03
C LYS A 307 13.71 8.78 -13.22
N VAL A 308 13.45 10.03 -12.84
CA VAL A 308 14.46 11.11 -12.87
C VAL A 308 15.27 11.16 -11.56
N LEU A 309 14.65 10.70 -10.48
CA LEU A 309 15.20 10.59 -9.14
C LEU A 309 16.24 9.45 -9.03
N PRO A 310 17.18 9.50 -8.07
CA PRO A 310 18.29 8.54 -7.98
C PRO A 310 17.84 7.09 -7.78
N HIS A 311 18.71 6.16 -8.17
CA HIS A 311 18.55 4.73 -7.99
C HIS A 311 19.55 4.22 -6.97
N GLY A 312 19.09 3.46 -5.98
CA GLY A 312 19.95 2.92 -4.94
C GLY A 312 19.15 2.29 -3.80
N VAL A 313 19.88 1.87 -2.77
CA VAL A 313 19.33 1.53 -1.46
C VAL A 313 19.02 2.83 -0.72
N PRO A 314 17.78 3.03 -0.20
CA PRO A 314 17.43 4.26 0.51
C PRO A 314 18.38 4.62 1.67
N ASN A 315 18.82 3.66 2.49
CA ASN A 315 19.79 3.92 3.56
C ASN A 315 21.12 4.49 3.01
N ASP A 316 21.73 3.81 2.03
CA ASP A 316 22.98 4.29 1.42
C ASP A 316 22.83 5.71 0.86
N MET A 317 21.72 6.02 0.18
CA MET A 317 21.46 7.35 -0.37
C MET A 317 21.21 8.41 0.72
N ALA A 318 20.65 8.02 1.87
CA ALA A 318 20.40 8.91 3.00
C ALA A 318 21.69 9.21 3.79
N GLU A 319 22.57 8.23 3.93
CA GLU A 319 23.86 8.33 4.62
C GLU A 319 24.93 9.00 3.76
N HIS A 320 24.99 8.65 2.47
CA HIS A 320 26.04 9.06 1.54
C HIS A 320 25.46 9.70 0.25
N PRO A 321 24.68 10.79 0.35
CA PRO A 321 24.05 11.42 -0.82
C PRO A 321 25.06 11.86 -1.90
N GLY A 322 26.28 12.24 -1.50
CA GLY A 322 27.36 12.63 -2.41
C GLY A 322 27.75 11.54 -3.42
N ASP A 323 27.72 10.26 -3.02
CA ASP A 323 28.08 9.12 -3.88
C ASP A 323 27.07 8.91 -5.02
N TYR A 324 25.86 9.45 -4.85
CA TYR A 324 24.79 9.41 -5.84
C TYR A 324 24.66 10.72 -6.63
N GLY A 325 25.57 11.69 -6.39
CA GLY A 325 25.55 13.00 -7.04
C GLY A 325 24.34 13.85 -6.67
N VAL A 326 23.79 13.67 -5.46
CA VAL A 326 22.61 14.39 -4.99
C VAL A 326 22.93 15.28 -3.79
N LEU A 327 22.17 16.36 -3.64
CA LEU A 327 22.29 17.28 -2.52
C LEU A 327 21.55 16.76 -1.28
N ASP A 328 22.01 17.18 -0.12
CA ASP A 328 21.37 16.90 1.17
C ASP A 328 20.88 18.20 1.81
N PHE A 329 19.60 18.26 2.15
CA PHE A 329 18.92 19.43 2.70
C PHE A 329 18.58 19.26 4.19
N LYS A 330 19.28 18.34 4.89
CA LYS A 330 19.13 18.16 6.34
C LYS A 330 19.25 19.48 7.08
N ILE A 331 18.27 19.72 7.93
CA ILE A 331 18.28 20.82 8.89
C ILE A 331 18.59 20.21 10.24
N LYS A 332 19.76 20.53 10.81
CA LYS A 332 20.05 20.15 12.20
C LYS A 332 19.03 20.80 13.12
N VAL A 333 18.48 20.02 14.03
CA VAL A 333 17.46 20.48 14.98
C VAL A 333 18.02 20.36 16.39
N GLU A 334 17.94 21.45 17.16
CA GLU A 334 18.35 21.46 18.57
C GLU A 334 17.23 20.89 19.45
N GLN A 335 17.61 20.20 20.53
CA GLN A 335 16.66 19.56 21.44
C GLN A 335 15.68 20.58 22.03
N GLU A 336 16.15 21.78 22.33
CA GLU A 336 15.36 22.88 22.86
C GLU A 336 14.19 23.27 21.92
N ALA A 337 14.41 23.19 20.61
CA ALA A 337 13.36 23.47 19.63
C ALA A 337 12.30 22.35 19.60
N ILE A 338 12.74 21.10 19.74
CA ILE A 338 11.87 19.92 19.84
C ILE A 338 11.01 20.02 21.10
N ASP A 339 11.64 20.26 22.26
CA ASP A 339 10.98 20.33 23.56
C ASP A 339 9.94 21.46 23.60
N MET A 340 10.28 22.64 23.05
CA MET A 340 9.34 23.76 22.91
C MET A 340 8.09 23.37 22.10
N VAL A 341 8.29 22.76 20.93
CA VAL A 341 7.17 22.37 20.06
C VAL A 341 6.35 21.23 20.65
N ARG A 342 7.02 20.24 21.28
CA ARG A 342 6.38 19.13 21.98
C ARG A 342 5.51 19.65 23.12
N ALA A 343 6.02 20.54 23.96
CA ALA A 343 5.25 21.15 25.04
C ALA A 343 4.03 21.93 24.54
N LEU A 344 4.14 22.62 23.39
CA LEU A 344 3.06 23.44 22.85
C LEU A 344 1.95 22.61 22.19
N TYR A 345 2.31 21.60 21.40
CA TYR A 345 1.39 20.92 20.49
C TYR A 345 1.26 19.42 20.72
N ALA A 346 2.18 18.76 21.40
CA ALA A 346 2.13 17.32 21.64
C ALA A 346 2.63 16.97 23.06
N PRO A 347 1.97 17.48 24.12
CA PRO A 347 2.42 17.28 25.49
C PRO A 347 2.29 15.79 25.86
N PRO A 348 3.33 15.15 26.46
CA PRO A 348 3.39 13.69 26.61
C PRO A 348 2.28 13.05 27.46
N ASP A 349 1.57 13.84 28.25
CA ASP A 349 0.47 13.44 29.13
C ASP A 349 -0.90 13.40 28.43
N ASP A 350 -0.98 13.80 27.15
CA ASP A 350 -2.23 13.76 26.38
C ASP A 350 -2.75 12.32 26.22
N GLU A 351 -4.07 12.15 26.41
CA GLU A 351 -4.76 10.86 26.34
C GLU A 351 -4.59 10.15 24.98
N VAL A 352 -4.33 10.89 23.89
CA VAL A 352 -4.12 10.28 22.57
C VAL A 352 -2.93 9.32 22.53
N PHE A 353 -1.93 9.55 23.40
CA PHE A 353 -0.73 8.72 23.50
C PHE A 353 -0.94 7.43 24.31
N GLN A 354 -2.10 7.29 24.95
CA GLN A 354 -2.47 6.08 25.67
C GLN A 354 -3.07 5.07 24.69
N LEU A 355 -2.46 3.88 24.58
CA LEU A 355 -2.95 2.81 23.71
C LEU A 355 -4.35 2.32 24.15
N VAL A 356 -4.50 2.23 25.47
CA VAL A 356 -5.72 1.92 26.22
C VAL A 356 -5.68 2.72 27.53
N PRO A 357 -6.81 2.96 28.21
CA PRO A 357 -6.82 3.66 29.50
C PRO A 357 -5.85 3.04 30.53
N PRO A 358 -5.19 3.83 31.41
CA PRO A 358 -4.16 3.33 32.32
C PRO A 358 -4.67 2.23 33.27
N ASP A 359 -5.89 2.38 33.79
CA ASP A 359 -6.49 1.36 34.67
C ASP A 359 -6.79 0.07 33.91
N PHE A 360 -7.29 0.18 32.68
CA PHE A 360 -7.46 -0.97 31.79
C PHE A 360 -6.12 -1.66 31.51
N HIS A 361 -5.07 -0.88 31.23
CA HIS A 361 -3.71 -1.37 30.99
C HIS A 361 -3.16 -2.16 32.20
N ALA A 362 -3.38 -1.66 33.42
CA ALA A 362 -2.94 -2.34 34.64
C ALA A 362 -3.64 -3.71 34.79
N ILE A 363 -4.96 -3.74 34.60
CA ILE A 363 -5.77 -4.97 34.73
C ILE A 363 -5.39 -6.00 33.66
N ILE A 364 -5.34 -5.61 32.38
CA ILE A 364 -5.02 -6.54 31.29
C ILE A 364 -3.58 -7.07 31.40
N THR A 365 -2.65 -6.28 31.93
CA THR A 365 -1.27 -6.72 32.16
C THR A 365 -1.20 -7.81 33.23
N GLN A 366 -1.98 -7.68 34.30
CA GLN A 366 -2.11 -8.73 35.32
C GLN A 366 -2.74 -10.00 34.73
N MET A 367 -3.83 -9.88 33.97
CA MET A 367 -4.47 -11.01 33.30
C MET A 367 -3.53 -11.71 32.31
N TYR A 368 -2.70 -10.94 31.60
CA TYR A 368 -1.68 -11.45 30.69
C TYR A 368 -0.56 -12.20 31.43
N ALA A 369 -0.19 -11.73 32.63
CA ALA A 369 0.73 -12.45 33.52
C ALA A 369 0.16 -13.80 33.96
N GLU A 370 -1.13 -13.85 34.31
CA GLU A 370 -1.81 -15.10 34.74
C GLU A 370 -1.88 -16.16 33.65
N ILE A 371 -1.97 -15.78 32.37
CA ILE A 371 -1.92 -16.73 31.24
C ILE A 371 -0.48 -17.09 30.82
N GLY A 372 0.53 -16.66 31.58
CA GLY A 372 1.94 -17.02 31.37
C GLY A 372 2.67 -16.13 30.35
N GLN A 373 2.14 -14.96 30.01
CA GLN A 373 2.74 -13.98 29.09
C GLN A 373 3.19 -14.56 27.73
N PRO A 374 2.33 -15.34 27.05
CA PRO A 374 2.71 -16.04 25.83
C PRO A 374 3.04 -15.05 24.70
N ALA A 375 4.11 -15.28 23.96
CA ALA A 375 4.48 -14.39 22.85
C ALA A 375 3.34 -14.22 21.83
N VAL A 376 3.01 -12.96 21.51
CA VAL A 376 2.01 -12.63 20.48
C VAL A 376 2.60 -12.85 19.09
N THR A 377 2.11 -13.89 18.40
CA THR A 377 2.51 -14.27 17.04
C THR A 377 1.29 -14.33 16.12
N ARG A 378 1.52 -14.63 14.83
CA ARG A 378 0.44 -14.84 13.87
C ARG A 378 -0.52 -15.96 14.32
N GLU A 379 0.02 -16.99 14.93
CA GLU A 379 -0.71 -18.20 15.34
C GLU A 379 -1.36 -18.05 16.72
N SER A 380 -0.77 -17.25 17.61
CA SER A 380 -1.25 -17.10 19.00
C SER A 380 -2.11 -15.85 19.23
N CYS A 381 -2.03 -14.81 18.39
CA CYS A 381 -2.67 -13.51 18.63
C CYS A 381 -4.16 -13.61 19.02
N TRP A 382 -4.98 -14.30 18.23
CA TRP A 382 -6.40 -14.48 18.55
C TRP A 382 -6.66 -15.33 19.78
N ASN A 383 -5.84 -16.35 20.03
CA ASN A 383 -6.00 -17.19 21.22
C ASN A 383 -5.73 -16.37 22.49
N ILE A 384 -4.67 -15.56 22.48
CA ILE A 384 -4.33 -14.64 23.57
C ILE A 384 -5.45 -13.60 23.77
N ASP A 385 -5.90 -12.97 22.68
CA ASP A 385 -6.98 -11.99 22.68
C ASP A 385 -8.26 -12.56 23.31
N LEU A 386 -8.71 -13.72 22.84
CA LEU A 386 -9.91 -14.41 23.35
C LEU A 386 -9.78 -14.83 24.82
N GLN A 387 -8.60 -15.28 25.28
CA GLN A 387 -8.37 -15.62 26.68
C GLN A 387 -8.47 -14.38 27.58
N LEU A 388 -7.86 -13.27 27.18
CA LEU A 388 -7.92 -12.00 27.92
C LEU A 388 -9.35 -11.45 27.94
N LEU A 389 -10.03 -11.46 26.79
CA LEU A 389 -11.42 -11.05 26.67
C LEU A 389 -12.34 -11.91 27.56
N GLY A 390 -12.13 -13.23 27.60
CA GLY A 390 -12.85 -14.14 28.48
C GLY A 390 -12.65 -13.81 29.96
N LYS A 391 -11.41 -13.50 30.38
CA LYS A 391 -11.12 -13.07 31.76
C LYS A 391 -11.84 -11.77 32.12
N PHE A 392 -11.85 -10.78 31.22
CA PHE A 392 -12.62 -9.56 31.45
C PHE A 392 -14.13 -9.80 31.54
N ARG A 393 -14.70 -10.64 30.67
CA ARG A 393 -16.13 -11.00 30.73
C ARG A 393 -16.49 -11.71 32.04
N ILE A 394 -15.58 -12.50 32.61
CA ILE A 394 -15.79 -13.12 33.93
C ILE A 394 -15.71 -12.05 35.04
N LEU A 395 -14.72 -11.16 34.98
CA LEU A 395 -14.59 -10.05 35.92
C LEU A 395 -15.84 -9.18 35.94
N ASP A 396 -16.35 -8.83 34.75
CA ASP A 396 -17.55 -8.01 34.59
C ASP A 396 -18.79 -8.67 35.18
N ASN A 397 -18.99 -9.97 34.92
CA ASN A 397 -20.09 -10.73 35.52
C ASN A 397 -19.99 -10.85 37.05
N LEU A 398 -18.78 -10.90 37.62
CA LEU A 398 -18.59 -11.09 39.07
C LEU A 398 -18.70 -9.81 39.88
N TYR A 399 -18.24 -8.69 39.31
CA TYR A 399 -18.10 -7.43 40.04
C TYR A 399 -19.00 -6.32 39.51
N ASN A 400 -19.70 -6.54 38.39
CA ASN A 400 -20.60 -5.60 37.73
C ASN A 400 -19.90 -4.24 37.59
N ILE A 401 -18.92 -4.17 36.65
CA ILE A 401 -18.02 -3.02 36.51
C ILE A 401 -18.87 -1.75 36.57
N PRO A 402 -18.55 -0.79 37.47
CA PRO A 402 -19.38 0.39 37.65
C PRO A 402 -19.64 1.08 36.31
N GLN A 403 -20.89 1.50 36.06
CA GLN A 403 -21.27 2.22 34.83
C GLN A 403 -20.35 3.43 34.55
N ASP A 404 -19.77 3.99 35.61
CA ASP A 404 -18.81 5.11 35.55
C ASP A 404 -17.47 4.69 34.90
N MET A 405 -16.97 3.48 35.16
CA MET A 405 -15.77 2.95 34.48
C MET A 405 -16.05 2.60 33.02
N ASP A 406 -17.24 2.09 32.71
CA ASP A 406 -17.68 1.89 31.32
C ASP A 406 -17.80 3.22 30.56
N ALA A 407 -18.19 4.30 31.25
CA ALA A 407 -18.23 5.64 30.69
C ALA A 407 -16.82 6.23 30.48
N GLU A 408 -15.89 6.04 31.43
CA GLU A 408 -14.48 6.47 31.31
C GLU A 408 -13.74 5.68 30.22
N TRP A 409 -13.92 4.36 30.16
CA TRP A 409 -13.34 3.51 29.11
C TRP A 409 -14.01 3.77 27.74
N GLY A 410 -15.32 4.03 27.73
CA GLY A 410 -16.11 4.40 26.55
C GLY A 410 -15.79 5.77 25.98
N PHE A 411 -15.31 6.71 26.80
CA PHE A 411 -14.85 8.03 26.35
C PHE A 411 -13.67 7.92 25.38
N ALA A 412 -12.69 7.06 25.68
CA ALA A 412 -11.54 6.80 24.79
C ALA A 412 -11.94 6.19 23.43
N LEU A 413 -13.03 5.41 23.38
CA LEU A 413 -13.60 4.93 22.11
C LEU A 413 -14.39 6.00 21.37
N THR A 414 -15.12 6.82 22.10
CA THR A 414 -15.86 7.96 21.54
C THR A 414 -14.90 8.99 20.92
N MET A 415 -13.74 9.22 21.54
CA MET A 415 -12.65 10.05 21.01
C MET A 415 -11.93 9.44 19.80
N ALA A 416 -11.83 8.10 19.73
CA ALA A 416 -11.30 7.41 18.55
C ALA A 416 -12.25 7.49 17.33
N ARG A 417 -13.58 7.55 17.58
CA ARG A 417 -14.62 7.56 16.55
C ARG A 417 -15.04 8.95 16.10
N LYS A 418 -15.17 9.91 17.02
CA LYS A 418 -15.36 11.31 16.65
C LYS A 418 -14.04 11.76 16.05
N GLU A 419 -14.07 12.31 14.84
CA GLU A 419 -12.98 13.12 14.30
C GLU A 419 -12.78 14.33 15.22
N HIS A 420 -12.23 14.11 16.42
CA HIS A 420 -11.94 15.15 17.41
C HIS A 420 -10.71 15.90 16.89
N ALA A 421 -10.98 16.76 15.92
CA ALA A 421 -10.00 17.33 15.02
C ALA A 421 -9.75 18.82 15.28
N LYS A 422 -10.25 19.35 16.41
CA LYS A 422 -10.33 20.80 16.67
C LYS A 422 -9.40 21.33 17.77
N ASP A 423 -8.33 20.62 18.11
CA ASP A 423 -7.47 21.05 19.24
C ASP A 423 -6.28 21.92 18.83
N ILE A 424 -5.93 21.96 17.53
CA ILE A 424 -4.82 22.78 17.02
C ILE A 424 -5.32 23.57 15.81
N GLU A 425 -5.23 24.89 15.87
CA GLU A 425 -5.47 25.77 14.72
C GLU A 425 -4.15 26.11 14.00
N LEU A 426 -4.21 26.39 12.70
CA LEU A 426 -3.03 26.86 11.97
C LEU A 426 -2.58 28.23 12.48
N ILE A 427 -1.27 28.43 12.59
CA ILE A 427 -0.72 29.74 12.97
C ILE A 427 -1.22 30.80 11.97
N PRO A 428 -1.92 31.85 12.45
CA PRO A 428 -2.55 32.83 11.57
C PRO A 428 -1.51 33.68 10.85
N ASN A 429 -1.91 34.25 9.71
CA ASN A 429 -1.12 35.23 8.93
C ASN A 429 0.20 34.71 8.33
N LEU A 430 0.46 33.41 8.33
CA LEU A 430 1.63 32.85 7.63
C LEU A 430 1.41 32.83 6.11
N GLN A 431 2.40 33.34 5.38
CA GLN A 431 2.40 33.27 3.92
C GLN A 431 2.73 31.85 3.46
N PRO A 432 1.96 31.25 2.54
CA PRO A 432 2.30 29.95 1.98
C PRO A 432 3.61 30.04 1.20
N LEU A 433 4.39 28.95 1.18
CA LEU A 433 5.54 28.87 0.28
C LEU A 433 5.06 29.11 -1.15
N ARG A 434 5.73 30.00 -1.87
CA ARG A 434 5.46 30.18 -3.31
C ARG A 434 5.57 28.80 -3.96
N ARG A 435 4.54 28.42 -4.72
CA ARG A 435 4.64 27.30 -5.65
C ARG A 435 5.67 27.70 -6.70
N ASN A 436 6.94 27.40 -6.44
CA ASN A 436 7.92 27.45 -7.49
C ASN A 436 7.56 26.30 -8.45
N TRP A 437 7.15 26.68 -9.66
CA TRP A 437 6.92 25.88 -10.88
C TRP A 437 5.48 25.48 -11.23
N THR A 438 4.99 26.15 -12.29
CA THR A 438 4.11 25.63 -13.36
C THR A 438 4.70 24.43 -14.09
#